data_AF-A0A925GYP2-F1
#
_entry.id   AF-A0A925GYP2-F1
#
_cell.length_a   1.000
_cell.length_b   1.000
_cell.length_c   1.000
_cell.angle_alpha   90.00
_cell.angle_beta   90.00
_cell.angle_gamma   90.00
#
_symmetry.space_group_name_H-M   'P 1'
#
loop_
_entity.id
_entity.type
_entity.pdbx_description
1 polymer ?
#
loop_
_entity_poly.entity_id
_entity_poly.type
_entity_poly.pdbx_seq_one_letter_code
_entity_poly.pdbx_strand_id
1 'polypeptide(L)'
;MRLHLMDAFQPLGIFETDLVNDVLICRWRLHRTLTLETAALDFAMDRQRKQQEKTFQTIDEPTRLYLALEELTDKGRTLTLLHRQEAKLRRTIERATEQLLKLQAERKSEEIEKRENEPTEPAPACTVNEPPPVHVVKMPTYDKDGRRIRLDESHIIPPNEAVSSQN
;
A
#
# COMPACT_ATOMS: atom_id res chain seq x y z
N MET A 1 -4.66 -3.46 -13.17
CA MET A 1 -4.65 -4.38 -12.01
C MET A 1 -3.26 -4.96 -11.73
N ARG A 2 -2.59 -5.63 -12.68
CA ARG A 2 -1.22 -6.18 -12.48
C ARG A 2 -0.19 -5.13 -12.06
N LEU A 3 -0.11 -4.02 -12.80
CA LEU A 3 0.84 -2.95 -12.52
C LEU A 3 0.69 -2.41 -11.09
N HIS A 4 -0.54 -2.16 -10.64
CA HIS A 4 -0.79 -1.60 -9.32
C HIS A 4 -0.36 -2.53 -8.18
N LEU A 5 -0.46 -3.85 -8.34
CA LEU A 5 0.03 -4.81 -7.34
C LEU A 5 1.56 -4.88 -7.32
N MET A 6 2.20 -4.80 -8.49
CA MET A 6 3.66 -4.72 -8.58
C MET A 6 4.19 -3.42 -7.98
N ASP A 7 3.52 -2.30 -8.24
CA ASP A 7 3.88 -0.98 -7.70
C ASP A 7 3.69 -0.91 -6.18
N ALA A 8 2.62 -1.55 -5.66
CA ALA A 8 2.31 -1.55 -4.23
C ALA A 8 3.24 -2.45 -3.42
N PHE A 9 3.54 -3.65 -3.91
CA PHE A 9 4.36 -4.62 -3.18
C PHE A 9 5.85 -4.50 -3.49
N GLN A 10 6.22 -3.93 -4.64
CA GLN A 10 7.62 -3.79 -5.08
C GLN A 10 8.44 -5.08 -4.86
N PRO A 11 8.01 -6.22 -5.45
CA PRO A 11 8.64 -7.50 -5.19
C PRO A 11 10.09 -7.50 -5.67
N LEU A 12 10.99 -8.04 -4.86
CA LEU A 12 12.40 -8.23 -5.21
C LEU A 12 12.66 -9.71 -5.51
N GLY A 13 13.15 -9.99 -6.73
CA GLY A 13 13.49 -11.35 -7.15
C GLY A 13 12.27 -12.20 -7.50
N ILE A 14 12.56 -13.47 -7.85
CA ILE A 14 11.58 -14.37 -8.48
C ILE A 14 10.51 -14.81 -7.48
N PHE A 15 10.89 -15.16 -6.24
CA PHE A 15 9.96 -15.66 -5.24
C PHE A 15 8.90 -14.64 -4.82
N GLU A 16 9.29 -13.40 -4.53
CA GLU A 16 8.32 -12.34 -4.22
C GLU A 16 7.42 -12.03 -5.43
N THR A 17 7.98 -12.07 -6.64
CA THR A 17 7.24 -11.83 -7.88
C THR A 17 6.17 -12.90 -8.11
N ASP A 18 6.49 -14.16 -7.84
CA ASP A 18 5.54 -15.28 -7.96
C ASP A 18 4.39 -15.16 -6.95
N LEU A 19 4.69 -14.77 -5.69
CA LEU A 19 3.66 -14.52 -4.69
C LEU A 19 2.71 -13.37 -5.10
N VAL A 20 3.25 -12.27 -5.67
CA VAL A 20 2.42 -11.17 -6.19
C VAL A 20 1.58 -11.65 -7.39
N ASN A 21 2.13 -12.49 -8.27
CA ASN A 21 1.38 -13.07 -9.39
C ASN A 21 0.26 -13.99 -8.91
N ASP A 22 0.48 -14.79 -7.86
CA ASP A 22 -0.54 -15.65 -7.26
C ASP A 22 -1.71 -14.84 -6.69
N VAL A 23 -1.40 -13.76 -5.97
CA VAL A 23 -2.42 -12.80 -5.48
C VAL A 23 -3.20 -12.23 -6.66
N LEU A 24 -2.51 -11.76 -7.72
CA LEU A 24 -3.15 -11.20 -8.91
C LEU A 24 -4.11 -12.19 -9.58
N ILE A 25 -3.63 -13.41 -9.85
CA ILE A 25 -4.41 -14.45 -10.54
C ILE A 25 -5.61 -14.83 -9.69
N CYS A 26 -5.43 -14.99 -8.38
CA CYS A 26 -6.53 -15.36 -7.49
C CYS A 26 -7.58 -14.25 -7.39
N ARG A 27 -7.19 -12.98 -7.34
CA ARG A 27 -8.13 -11.84 -7.36
C ARG A 27 -8.91 -11.77 -8.67
N TRP A 28 -8.24 -11.98 -9.81
CA TRP A 28 -8.90 -12.04 -11.12
C TRP A 28 -9.95 -13.17 -11.18
N ARG A 29 -9.57 -14.36 -10.69
CA ARG A 29 -10.51 -15.49 -10.61
C ARG A 29 -11.67 -15.21 -9.67
N LEU A 30 -11.43 -14.58 -8.52
CA LEU A 30 -12.45 -14.23 -7.55
C LEU A 30 -13.51 -13.28 -8.13
N HIS A 31 -13.09 -12.23 -8.83
CA HIS A 31 -14.03 -11.35 -9.55
C HIS A 31 -14.83 -12.11 -10.62
N ARG A 32 -14.18 -13.04 -11.33
CA ARG A 32 -14.85 -13.84 -12.34
C ARG A 32 -15.85 -14.82 -11.75
N THR A 33 -15.61 -15.34 -10.54
CA THR A 33 -16.58 -16.16 -9.80
C THR A 33 -17.87 -15.40 -9.55
N LEU A 34 -17.81 -14.11 -9.18
CA LEU A 34 -18.99 -13.27 -8.99
C LEU A 34 -19.79 -13.12 -10.30
N THR A 35 -19.10 -12.89 -11.42
CA THR A 35 -19.76 -12.83 -12.74
C THR A 35 -20.44 -14.16 -13.10
N LEU A 36 -19.81 -15.29 -12.77
CA LEU A 36 -20.38 -16.62 -13.01
C LEU A 36 -21.60 -16.89 -12.13
N GLU A 37 -21.60 -16.39 -10.90
CA GLU A 37 -22.73 -16.51 -9.98
C GLU A 37 -23.96 -15.76 -10.50
N THR A 38 -23.78 -14.50 -10.90
CA THR A 38 -24.85 -13.71 -11.52
C THR A 38 -25.38 -14.39 -12.79
N ALA A 39 -24.49 -14.81 -13.68
CA ALA A 39 -24.89 -15.50 -14.91
C ALA A 39 -25.61 -16.84 -14.66
N ALA A 40 -25.25 -17.55 -13.59
CA ALA A 40 -25.92 -18.79 -13.21
C ALA A 40 -27.36 -18.54 -12.73
N LEU A 41 -27.56 -17.47 -11.93
CA LEU A 41 -28.89 -17.05 -11.47
C LEU A 41 -29.76 -16.61 -12.65
N ASP A 42 -29.25 -15.73 -13.51
CA ASP A 42 -29.97 -15.25 -14.70
C ASP A 42 -30.39 -16.43 -15.59
N PHE A 43 -29.46 -17.37 -15.84
CA PHE A 43 -29.73 -18.56 -16.64
C PHE A 43 -30.82 -19.46 -16.01
N ALA A 44 -30.79 -19.65 -14.69
CA ALA A 44 -31.81 -20.42 -13.98
C ALA A 44 -33.18 -19.74 -14.07
N MET A 45 -33.24 -18.41 -13.86
CA MET A 45 -34.48 -17.64 -14.00
C MET A 45 -35.08 -17.73 -15.41
N ASP A 46 -34.25 -17.65 -16.45
CA ASP A 46 -34.70 -17.77 -17.84
C ASP A 46 -35.14 -19.19 -18.18
N ARG A 47 -34.44 -20.21 -17.66
CA ARG A 47 -34.82 -21.61 -17.85
C ARG A 47 -36.17 -21.94 -17.21
N GLN A 48 -36.44 -21.38 -16.03
CA GLN A 48 -37.69 -21.61 -15.30
C GLN A 48 -38.87 -20.79 -15.83
N ARG A 49 -38.62 -19.70 -16.57
CA ARG A 49 -39.62 -18.72 -17.03
C ARG A 49 -40.89 -19.37 -17.59
N LYS A 50 -40.75 -20.26 -18.57
CA LYS A 50 -41.89 -20.94 -19.23
C LYS A 50 -42.72 -21.81 -18.29
N GLN A 51 -42.09 -22.39 -17.26
CA GLN A 51 -42.80 -23.19 -16.27
C GLN A 51 -43.50 -22.29 -15.25
N GLN A 52 -42.85 -21.22 -14.82
CA GLN A 52 -43.41 -20.24 -13.88
C GLN A 52 -44.67 -19.57 -14.48
N GLU A 53 -44.64 -19.17 -15.75
CA GLU A 53 -45.79 -18.58 -16.46
C GLU A 53 -47.01 -19.50 -16.56
N LYS A 54 -46.82 -20.83 -16.46
CA LYS A 54 -47.91 -21.82 -16.45
C LYS A 54 -48.48 -22.05 -15.05
N THR A 55 -47.61 -22.00 -14.03
CA THR A 55 -47.98 -22.32 -12.65
C THR A 55 -48.59 -21.11 -11.92
N PHE A 56 -48.09 -19.91 -12.21
CA PHE A 56 -48.45 -18.68 -11.51
C PHE A 56 -49.08 -17.67 -12.47
N GLN A 57 -50.23 -17.08 -12.09
CA GLN A 57 -50.82 -15.97 -12.86
C GLN A 57 -49.97 -14.70 -12.76
N THR A 58 -49.39 -14.45 -11.58
CA THR A 58 -48.44 -13.38 -11.30
C THR A 58 -47.38 -13.89 -10.34
N ILE A 59 -46.13 -13.51 -10.60
CA ILE A 59 -44.98 -13.81 -9.74
C ILE A 59 -44.08 -12.58 -9.72
N ASP A 60 -43.64 -12.19 -8.52
CA ASP A 60 -42.73 -11.07 -8.33
C ASP A 60 -41.28 -11.50 -8.51
N GLU A 61 -40.42 -10.54 -8.87
CA GLU A 61 -39.02 -10.81 -9.18
C GLU A 61 -38.23 -11.44 -8.01
N PRO A 62 -38.41 -11.01 -6.73
CA PRO A 62 -37.78 -11.67 -5.59
C PRO A 62 -38.11 -13.16 -5.50
N THR A 63 -39.36 -13.56 -5.75
CA THR A 63 -39.76 -14.97 -5.73
C THR A 63 -39.13 -15.74 -6.91
N ARG A 64 -39.03 -15.13 -8.10
CA ARG A 64 -38.33 -15.74 -9.24
C ARG A 64 -36.85 -15.99 -8.95
N LEU A 65 -36.21 -15.03 -8.28
CA LEU A 65 -34.82 -15.18 -7.84
C LEU A 65 -34.67 -16.28 -6.78
N TYR A 66 -35.58 -16.34 -5.80
CA TYR A 66 -35.60 -17.40 -4.79
C TYR A 66 -35.71 -18.80 -5.42
N LEU A 67 -36.61 -19.00 -6.38
CA LEU A 67 -36.77 -20.28 -7.08
C LEU A 67 -35.55 -20.65 -7.93
N ALA A 68 -34.88 -19.66 -8.53
CA ALA A 68 -33.63 -19.86 -9.24
C ALA A 68 -32.50 -20.27 -8.28
N LEU A 69 -32.40 -19.61 -7.12
CA LEU A 69 -31.47 -19.96 -6.06
C LEU A 69 -31.71 -21.40 -5.57
N GLU A 70 -32.95 -21.74 -5.25
CA GLU A 70 -33.36 -23.08 -4.80
C GLU A 70 -32.99 -24.17 -5.84
N GLU A 71 -33.22 -23.93 -7.15
CA GLU A 71 -32.77 -24.86 -8.17
C GLU A 71 -31.26 -25.04 -8.16
N LEU A 72 -30.50 -23.94 -8.04
CA LEU A 72 -29.04 -23.98 -8.09
C LEU A 72 -28.39 -24.58 -6.83
N THR A 73 -29.07 -24.53 -5.67
CA THR A 73 -28.60 -25.13 -4.41
C THR A 73 -29.03 -26.58 -4.24
N ASP A 74 -30.28 -26.91 -4.56
CA ASP A 74 -30.86 -28.22 -4.21
C ASP A 74 -30.75 -29.22 -5.36
N LYS A 75 -30.94 -28.74 -6.60
CA LYS A 75 -30.85 -29.56 -7.82
C LYS A 75 -29.49 -29.42 -8.49
N GLY A 76 -28.89 -28.24 -8.36
CA GLY A 76 -27.56 -27.90 -8.86
C GLY A 76 -26.47 -28.13 -7.82
N ARG A 77 -25.23 -28.27 -8.31
CA ARG A 77 -24.01 -28.16 -7.48
C ARG A 77 -23.19 -26.92 -7.83
N THR A 78 -23.75 -26.04 -8.68
CA THR A 78 -23.05 -24.91 -9.28
C THR A 78 -22.70 -23.87 -8.23
N LEU A 79 -23.67 -23.41 -7.42
CA LEU A 79 -23.41 -22.42 -6.38
C LEU A 79 -22.48 -22.97 -5.29
N THR A 80 -22.69 -24.21 -4.86
CA THR A 80 -21.79 -24.88 -3.90
C THR A 80 -20.36 -24.95 -4.42
N LEU A 81 -20.17 -25.26 -5.71
CA LEU A 81 -18.87 -25.28 -6.35
C LEU A 81 -18.24 -23.88 -6.38
N LEU A 82 -18.99 -22.86 -6.80
CA LEU A 82 -18.54 -21.47 -6.88
C LEU A 82 -18.11 -20.95 -5.50
N HIS A 83 -18.92 -21.14 -4.46
CA HIS A 83 -18.58 -20.76 -3.08
C HIS A 83 -17.33 -21.47 -2.57
N ARG A 84 -17.15 -22.76 -2.90
CA ARG A 84 -15.93 -23.49 -2.52
C ARG A 84 -14.70 -22.95 -3.26
N GLN A 85 -14.83 -22.59 -4.53
CA GLN A 85 -13.74 -21.94 -5.26
C GLN A 85 -13.42 -20.58 -4.67
N GLU A 86 -14.42 -19.77 -4.35
CA GLU A 86 -14.22 -18.49 -3.67
C GLU A 86 -13.46 -18.67 -2.35
N ALA A 87 -13.90 -19.57 -1.48
CA ALA A 87 -13.24 -19.82 -0.20
C ALA A 87 -11.77 -20.27 -0.39
N LYS A 88 -11.51 -21.12 -1.41
CA LYS A 88 -10.15 -21.52 -1.75
C LYS A 88 -9.30 -20.34 -2.21
N LEU A 89 -9.82 -19.51 -3.12
CA LEU A 89 -9.11 -18.36 -3.68
C LEU A 89 -8.78 -17.33 -2.59
N ARG A 90 -9.71 -17.05 -1.68
CA ARG A 90 -9.50 -16.13 -0.55
C ARG A 90 -8.35 -16.60 0.35
N ARG A 91 -8.36 -17.88 0.73
CA ARG A 91 -7.26 -18.47 1.53
C ARG A 91 -5.92 -18.43 0.80
N THR A 92 -5.90 -18.64 -0.52
CA THR A 92 -4.67 -18.51 -1.30
C THR A 92 -4.16 -17.08 -1.32
N ILE A 93 -5.04 -16.08 -1.48
CA ILE A 93 -4.66 -14.66 -1.41
C ILE A 93 -4.08 -14.33 -0.04
N GLU A 94 -4.75 -14.74 1.05
CA GLU A 94 -4.29 -14.52 2.42
C GLU A 94 -2.89 -15.11 2.63
N ARG A 95 -2.72 -16.41 2.34
CA ARG A 95 -1.44 -17.10 2.50
C ARG A 95 -0.31 -16.49 1.67
N ALA A 96 -0.56 -16.19 0.39
CA ALA A 96 0.46 -15.60 -0.47
C ALA A 96 0.85 -14.19 0.01
N THR A 97 -0.11 -13.43 0.51
CA THR A 97 0.14 -12.09 1.07
C THR A 97 0.94 -12.19 2.37
N GLU A 98 0.58 -13.10 3.27
CA GLU A 98 1.33 -13.33 4.52
C GLU A 98 2.77 -13.75 4.25
N GLN A 99 2.98 -14.67 3.32
CA GLN A 99 4.32 -15.11 2.92
C GLN A 99 5.14 -13.97 2.32
N LEU A 100 4.52 -13.15 1.47
CA LEU A 100 5.18 -11.99 0.86
C LEU A 100 5.61 -10.98 1.92
N LEU A 101 4.70 -10.62 2.83
CA LEU A 101 4.99 -9.68 3.91
C LEU A 101 6.10 -10.20 4.83
N LYS A 102 6.14 -11.52 5.09
CA LYS A 102 7.21 -12.16 5.85
C LYS A 102 8.57 -12.02 5.16
N LEU A 103 8.66 -12.37 3.87
CA LEU A 103 9.92 -12.23 3.11
C LEU A 103 10.40 -10.78 3.06
N GLN A 104 9.48 -9.83 2.88
CA GLN A 104 9.82 -8.41 2.86
C GLN A 104 10.29 -7.90 4.22
N ALA A 105 9.73 -8.41 5.32
CA ALA A 105 10.19 -8.10 6.66
C ALA A 105 11.60 -8.65 6.91
N GLU A 106 11.86 -9.91 6.54
CA GLU A 106 13.18 -10.55 6.65
C GLU A 106 14.25 -9.77 5.85
N ARG A 107 13.93 -9.39 4.61
CA ARG A 107 14.79 -8.53 3.78
C ARG A 107 15.11 -7.20 4.46
N LYS A 108 14.09 -6.54 5.04
CA LYS A 108 14.27 -5.26 5.71
C LYS A 108 15.15 -5.38 6.96
N SER A 109 15.01 -6.46 7.74
CA SER A 109 15.90 -6.71 8.88
C SER A 109 17.34 -6.99 8.44
N GLU A 110 17.55 -7.79 7.39
CA GLU A 110 18.90 -8.07 6.87
C GLU A 110 19.59 -6.79 6.36
N GLU A 111 18.84 -5.87 5.75
CA GLU A 111 19.37 -4.59 5.29
C GLU A 111 19.80 -3.68 6.46
N ILE A 112 19.07 -3.71 7.58
CA ILE A 112 19.42 -2.97 8.80
C ILE A 112 20.68 -3.58 9.43
N GLU A 113 20.75 -4.90 9.59
CA GLU A 113 21.92 -5.59 10.16
C GLU A 113 23.19 -5.36 9.33
N LYS A 114 23.08 -5.34 8.00
CA LYS A 114 24.23 -5.04 7.13
C LYS A 114 24.76 -3.63 7.33
N ARG A 115 23.88 -2.63 7.47
CA ARG A 115 24.27 -1.23 7.71
C ARG A 115 24.94 -1.02 9.06
N GLU A 116 24.54 -1.77 10.09
CA GLU A 116 25.14 -1.69 11.42
C GLU A 116 26.52 -2.36 11.51
N ASN A 117 26.80 -3.32 10.63
CA ASN A 117 28.05 -4.08 10.60
C ASN A 117 29.06 -3.59 9.54
N GLU A 118 28.75 -2.53 8.80
CA GLU A 118 29.75 -1.87 7.95
C GLU A 118 30.85 -1.28 8.84
N PRO A 119 32.14 -1.66 8.66
CA PRO A 119 33.23 -1.06 9.40
C PRO A 119 33.22 0.44 9.15
N THR A 120 33.07 1.25 10.20
CA THR A 120 33.40 2.67 10.15
C THR A 120 34.82 2.77 9.63
N GLU A 121 35.00 3.14 8.36
CA GLU A 121 36.32 3.50 7.85
C GLU A 121 36.91 4.53 8.82
N PRO A 122 38.15 4.34 9.32
CA PRO A 122 38.75 5.32 10.22
C PRO A 122 38.77 6.65 9.48
N ALA A 123 38.03 7.62 10.02
CA ALA A 123 37.96 8.96 9.48
C ALA A 123 39.39 9.44 9.16
N PRO A 124 39.65 10.03 7.97
CA PRO A 124 40.96 10.60 7.68
C PRO A 124 41.29 11.59 8.80
N ALA A 125 42.43 11.36 9.46
CA ALA A 125 42.89 12.15 10.59
C ALA A 125 42.72 13.64 10.28
N CYS A 126 41.85 14.31 11.04
CA CYS A 126 41.71 15.75 11.00
C CYS A 126 43.10 16.38 11.21
N THR A 127 43.69 16.89 10.14
CA THR A 127 44.78 17.85 10.24
C THR A 127 44.26 19.03 11.04
N VAL A 128 44.84 19.23 12.21
CA VAL A 128 44.61 20.38 13.08
C VAL A 128 44.90 21.63 12.27
N ASN A 129 43.85 22.28 11.77
CA ASN A 129 43.92 23.66 11.34
C ASN A 129 43.33 24.52 12.46
N GLU A 130 44.19 25.41 12.92
CA GLU A 130 44.04 26.41 13.98
C GLU A 130 42.67 27.12 13.92
N PRO A 131 41.99 27.33 15.05
CA PRO A 131 40.66 27.93 15.05
C PRO A 131 40.72 29.42 14.67
N PRO A 132 39.90 29.90 13.71
CA PRO A 132 39.73 31.33 13.48
C PRO A 132 39.05 32.00 14.69
N PRO A 133 39.29 33.32 14.91
CA PRO A 133 38.90 34.00 16.13
C PRO A 133 37.38 33.99 16.34
N VAL A 134 36.98 33.56 17.54
CA VAL A 134 35.59 33.46 17.99
C VAL A 134 34.98 34.87 18.08
N HIS A 135 34.13 35.24 17.12
CA HIS A 135 33.21 36.37 17.32
C HIS A 135 32.09 35.91 18.26
N VAL A 136 32.18 36.35 19.52
CA VAL A 136 31.16 36.12 20.54
C VAL A 136 29.87 36.84 20.14
N VAL A 137 28.90 36.10 19.61
CA VAL A 137 27.52 36.58 19.47
C VAL A 137 26.92 36.66 20.87
N LYS A 138 26.74 37.87 21.40
CA LYS A 138 26.03 38.10 22.66
C LYS A 138 24.56 37.70 22.47
N MET A 139 24.10 36.67 23.19
CA MET A 139 22.67 36.34 23.27
C MET A 139 21.89 37.52 23.86
N PRO A 140 20.66 37.81 23.37
CA PRO A 140 19.80 38.78 24.01
C PRO A 140 19.44 38.28 25.41
N THR A 141 19.72 39.09 26.43
CA THR A 141 19.27 38.82 27.79
C THR A 141 17.79 39.17 27.91
N TYR A 142 17.04 38.25 28.51
CA TYR A 142 15.62 38.40 28.82
C TYR A 142 15.50 38.62 30.33
N ASP A 143 14.53 39.43 30.75
CA ASP A 143 14.18 39.50 32.16
C ASP A 143 13.44 38.23 32.63
N LYS A 144 13.13 38.17 33.94
CA LYS A 144 12.48 37.01 34.57
C LYS A 144 11.06 36.76 34.05
N ASP A 145 10.47 37.73 33.34
CA ASP A 145 9.14 37.67 32.74
C ASP A 145 9.20 37.47 31.21
N GLY A 146 10.39 37.20 30.66
CA GLY A 146 10.58 36.81 29.26
C GLY A 146 10.54 37.97 28.26
N ARG A 147 10.70 39.22 28.69
CA ARG A 147 10.77 40.37 27.77
C ARG A 147 12.20 40.71 27.40
N ARG A 148 12.41 40.99 26.10
CA ARG A 148 13.73 41.28 25.52
C ARG A 148 14.15 42.72 25.86
N ILE A 149 15.29 42.89 26.52
CA ILE A 149 15.79 44.19 26.95
C ILE A 149 16.41 44.90 25.73
N ARG A 150 15.90 46.08 25.33
CA ARG A 150 16.53 46.90 24.27
C ARG A 150 17.78 47.57 24.85
N LEU A 151 18.94 47.29 24.27
CA LEU A 151 20.15 48.09 24.45
C LEU A 151 20.18 49.14 23.33
N ASP A 152 20.35 50.41 23.72
CA ASP A 152 20.40 51.56 22.82
C ASP A 152 21.46 51.39 21.73
N GLU A 153 21.04 51.68 20.50
CA GLU A 153 21.86 51.69 19.29
C GLU A 153 22.81 52.88 19.31
N SER A 154 24.13 52.64 19.27
CA SER A 154 25.05 53.63 18.71
C SER A 154 26.20 52.95 17.97
N HIS A 155 26.36 53.39 16.72
CA HIS A 155 27.43 53.10 15.75
C HIS A 155 27.31 51.83 14.90
N ILE A 156 26.41 51.94 13.91
CA ILE A 156 26.46 51.24 12.63
C ILE A 156 27.60 51.87 11.80
N ILE A 157 28.56 51.06 11.34
CA ILE A 157 29.34 51.34 10.12
C ILE A 157 28.91 50.28 9.09
N PRO A 158 28.37 50.66 7.92
CA PRO A 158 27.82 49.72 6.95
C PRO A 158 28.91 48.99 6.13
N PRO A 159 28.54 47.88 5.46
CA PRO A 159 29.46 47.05 4.68
C PRO A 159 29.68 47.64 3.29
N ASN A 160 30.90 47.55 2.77
CA ASN A 160 31.16 47.87 1.36
C ASN A 160 31.24 46.57 0.53
N GLU A 161 30.11 46.20 -0.06
CA GLU A 161 30.06 45.40 -1.29
C GLU A 161 30.18 46.34 -2.49
N ALA A 162 31.08 46.04 -3.44
CA ALA A 162 30.83 46.09 -4.89
C ALA A 162 32.15 45.91 -5.67
N VAL A 163 32.32 44.80 -6.41
CA VAL A 163 32.05 44.65 -7.86
C VAL A 163 33.25 45.06 -8.75
N SER A 164 33.88 44.02 -9.33
CA SER A 164 34.13 43.81 -10.76
C SER A 164 35.15 44.64 -11.57
N SER A 165 35.95 43.87 -12.31
CA SER A 165 36.40 44.07 -13.71
C SER A 165 37.63 44.91 -14.05
N GLN A 166 38.56 44.21 -14.75
CA GLN A 166 39.32 44.63 -15.95
C GLN A 166 40.26 45.84 -15.81
N ASN A 167 41.58 45.61 -15.86
CA ASN A 167 42.41 45.47 -17.07
C ASN A 167 43.87 45.21 -16.68
#